data_AF-A0A4Q3BAG8-F1
#
_entry.id   AF-A0A4Q3BAG8-F1
#
_cell.length_a   1.000
_cell.length_b   1.000
_cell.length_c   1.000
_cell.angle_alpha   90.00
_cell.angle_beta   90.00
_cell.angle_gamma   90.00
#
_symmetry.space_group_name_H-M   'P 1'
#
loop_
_entity.id
_entity.type
_entity.pdbx_description
1 polymer ?
#
loop_
_entity_poly.entity_id
_entity_poly.type
_entity_poly.pdbx_seq_one_letter_code
_entity_poly.pdbx_strand_id
1 'polypeptide(L)'
;MLKHITAILFLVAFIGQTFNKPFIVVDYYANNAAYQQACINKAKPKMNCKGKCQMMKKLQEEEKKEQEIPHARPDTKTEVFAADNFTFNIETPSVTIHTVYNTKALQQALPLHSGTIFHPPQA
;
A
#
# COMPACT_ATOMS: atom_id res chain seq x y z
N MET A 1 19.22 -7.96 -14.44
CA MET A 1 20.01 -8.12 -13.19
C MET A 1 20.77 -6.84 -12.86
N LEU A 2 21.85 -6.49 -13.57
CA LEU A 2 22.67 -5.30 -13.27
C LEU A 2 21.86 -3.98 -13.28
N LYS A 3 20.99 -3.77 -14.27
CA LYS A 3 20.10 -2.59 -14.36
C LYS A 3 19.16 -2.42 -13.15
N HIS A 4 18.71 -3.54 -12.57
CA HIS A 4 17.83 -3.49 -11.39
C HIS A 4 18.64 -3.22 -10.12
N ILE A 5 19.84 -3.79 -10.01
CA ILE A 5 20.75 -3.51 -8.90
C ILE A 5 21.12 -2.03 -8.87
N THR A 6 21.48 -1.44 -10.02
CA THR A 6 21.80 -0.01 -10.10
C THR A 6 20.59 0.85 -9.74
N ALA A 7 19.38 0.51 -10.22
CA ALA A 7 18.16 1.24 -9.88
C ALA A 7 17.84 1.17 -8.38
N ILE A 8 17.96 -0.01 -7.76
CA ILE A 8 17.75 -0.18 -6.31
C ILE A 8 18.78 0.62 -5.52
N LEU A 9 20.04 0.62 -5.94
CA LEU A 9 21.10 1.37 -5.29
C LEU A 9 20.83 2.88 -5.33
N PHE A 10 20.41 3.41 -6.48
CA PHE A 10 20.01 4.83 -6.60
C PHE A 10 18.78 5.15 -5.73
N LEU A 11 17.78 4.26 -5.68
CA LEU A 11 16.61 4.43 -4.84
C LEU A 11 16.98 4.50 -3.36
N VAL A 12 17.82 3.58 -2.87
CA VAL A 12 18.29 3.56 -1.48
C VAL A 12 19.12 4.79 -1.16
N ALA A 13 20.00 5.21 -2.08
CA ALA A 13 20.79 6.42 -1.92
C ALA A 13 19.92 7.69 -1.85
N PHE A 14 18.86 7.76 -2.65
CA PHE A 14 17.91 8.88 -2.62
C PHE A 14 17.12 8.91 -1.30
N ILE A 15 16.58 7.77 -0.86
CA ILE A 15 15.89 7.63 0.42
C ILE A 15 16.82 8.03 1.58
N GLY A 16 18.07 7.56 1.55
CA GLY A 16 19.07 7.89 2.57
C GLY A 16 19.39 9.38 2.66
N GLN A 17 19.36 10.10 1.53
CA GLN A 17 19.56 11.56 1.50
C GLN A 17 18.34 12.34 1.98
N THR A 18 17.13 11.86 1.69
CA THR A 18 15.89 12.55 2.07
C THR A 18 15.56 12.40 3.55
N PHE A 19 15.87 11.25 4.17
CA PHE A 19 15.43 10.94 5.52
C PHE A 19 16.60 10.78 6.51
N ASN A 20 17.01 11.88 7.15
CA ASN A 20 18.04 11.85 8.21
C ASN A 20 17.49 11.44 9.60
N LYS A 21 16.21 11.74 9.88
CA LYS A 21 15.57 11.48 11.19
C LYS A 21 15.52 9.98 11.58
N PRO A 22 15.24 9.02 10.67
CA PRO A 22 15.25 7.59 11.01
C PRO A 22 16.60 7.09 11.52
N PHE A 23 17.71 7.63 11.01
CA PHE A 23 19.05 7.24 11.48
C PHE A 23 19.26 7.57 12.96
N ILE A 24 18.68 8.67 13.47
CA ILE A 24 18.78 9.01 14.90
C ILE A 24 18.02 8.00 15.76
N VAL A 25 16.87 7.51 15.28
CA VAL A 25 16.09 6.49 15.98
C VAL A 25 16.84 5.16 15.98
N VAL A 26 17.42 4.77 14.85
CA VAL A 26 18.26 3.57 14.75
C VAL A 26 19.48 3.67 15.67
N ASP A 27 20.18 4.80 15.69
CA ASP A 27 21.31 5.06 16.59
C ASP A 27 20.90 4.96 18.07
N TYR A 28 19.72 5.46 18.43
CA TYR A 28 19.18 5.31 19.79
C TYR A 28 18.99 3.84 20.19
N TYR A 29 18.44 3.01 19.31
CA TYR A 29 18.24 1.59 19.61
C TYR A 29 19.55 0.79 19.57
N ALA A 30 20.45 1.10 18.64
CA ALA A 30 21.75 0.44 18.51
C ALA A 30 22.69 0.79 19.68
N ASN A 31 22.66 2.04 20.16
CA ASN A 31 23.56 2.55 21.20
C ASN A 31 22.80 3.17 22.39
N ASN A 32 21.74 2.50 22.86
CA ASN A 32 20.92 3.02 23.95
C ASN A 32 21.71 3.33 25.24
N ALA A 33 22.82 2.63 25.49
CA ALA A 33 23.67 2.85 26.67
C ALA A 33 24.24 4.28 26.71
N ALA A 34 24.75 4.79 25.58
CA ALA A 34 25.26 6.16 25.50
C ALA A 34 24.16 7.19 25.77
N TYR A 35 22.96 6.98 25.23
CA TYR A 35 21.80 7.85 25.46
C TYR A 35 21.34 7.83 26.92
N GLN A 36 21.37 6.67 27.58
CA GLN A 36 21.07 6.54 29.01
C GLN A 36 22.13 7.22 29.88
N GLN A 37 23.41 7.14 29.50
CA GLN A 37 24.51 7.83 30.17
C GLN A 37 24.35 9.35 30.08
N ALA A 38 23.94 9.88 28.93
CA ALA A 38 23.69 11.31 28.74
C ALA A 38 22.30 11.80 29.21
N CYS A 39 21.43 10.92 29.73
CA CYS A 39 20.06 11.27 30.11
C CYS A 39 20.01 12.35 31.22
N ILE A 40 19.32 13.47 30.97
CA ILE A 40 19.12 14.53 31.98
C ILE A 40 18.06 14.17 33.04
N ASN A 41 17.20 13.19 32.76
CA ASN A 41 16.09 12.79 33.64
C ASN A 41 16.44 11.63 34.58
N LYS A 42 17.73 11.36 34.83
CA LYS A 42 18.18 10.28 35.74
C LYS A 42 17.59 10.39 37.14
N ALA A 43 17.44 11.62 37.64
CA ALA A 43 16.85 11.91 38.95
C ALA A 43 15.32 11.71 39.01
N LYS A 44 14.66 11.42 37.88
CA LYS A 44 13.21 11.21 37.80
C LYS A 44 12.88 9.78 37.32
N PRO A 45 13.11 8.75 38.15
CA PRO A 45 12.96 7.35 37.74
C PRO A 45 11.53 7.00 37.32
N LYS A 46 10.51 7.64 37.91
CA LYS A 46 9.09 7.45 37.56
C LYS A 46 8.78 7.73 36.08
N MET A 47 9.60 8.52 35.38
CA MET A 47 9.41 8.88 33.97
C MET A 47 9.83 7.77 32.99
N ASN A 48 10.58 6.75 33.46
CA ASN A 48 11.10 5.67 32.59
C ASN A 48 11.77 6.18 31.29
N CYS A 49 12.48 7.31 31.38
CA CYS A 49 12.96 8.05 30.21
C CYS A 49 13.97 7.26 29.36
N LYS A 50 14.86 6.50 29.99
CA LYS A 50 15.84 5.62 29.31
C LYS A 50 16.60 6.33 28.16
N GLY A 51 17.00 7.59 28.34
CA GLY A 51 17.75 8.34 27.32
C GLY A 51 16.92 8.92 26.17
N LYS A 52 15.60 8.70 26.12
CA LYS A 52 14.70 9.24 25.08
C LYS A 52 14.74 10.77 24.97
N CYS A 53 15.04 11.48 26.05
CA CYS A 53 15.18 12.93 26.02
C CYS A 53 16.33 13.40 25.12
N GLN A 54 17.44 12.65 25.08
CA GLN A 54 18.58 12.98 24.22
C GLN A 54 18.29 12.65 22.75
N MET A 55 17.59 11.54 22.49
CA MET A 55 17.10 11.22 21.13
C MET A 55 16.16 12.33 20.62
N MET A 56 15.20 12.75 21.46
CA MET A 56 14.26 13.82 21.11
C MET A 56 14.99 15.14 20.83
N LYS A 57 16.00 15.49 21.64
CA LYS A 57 16.80 16.69 21.44
C LYS A 57 17.50 16.69 20.07
N LYS A 58 18.13 15.57 19.68
CA LYS A 58 18.76 15.43 18.36
C LYS A 58 17.74 15.55 17.22
N LEU A 59 16.56 14.95 17.36
CA LEU A 59 15.47 15.09 16.37
C LEU A 59 15.06 16.55 16.17
N GLN A 60 14.91 17.30 17.27
CA GLN A 60 14.53 18.71 17.24
C GLN A 60 15.63 19.60 16.64
N GLU A 61 16.91 19.28 16.87
CA GLU A 61 18.03 19.99 16.25
C GLU A 61 18.03 19.82 14.73
N GLU A 62 17.77 18.60 14.22
CA GLU A 62 17.62 18.38 12.77
C GLU A 62 16.41 19.08 12.18
N GLU A 63 15.28 19.10 12.89
CA GLU A 63 14.08 19.81 12.44
C GLU A 63 14.27 21.33 12.37
N LYS A 64 15.06 21.91 13.28
CA LYS A 64 15.42 23.34 13.22
C LYS A 64 16.35 23.64 12.04
N LYS A 65 17.34 22.79 11.77
CA LYS A 65 18.21 22.95 10.58
C LYS A 65 17.40 22.90 9.30
N GLU A 66 16.39 22.04 9.23
CA GLU A 66 15.48 21.94 8.08
C GLU A 66 14.66 23.23 7.89
N GLN A 67 14.19 23.84 8.99
CA GLN A 67 13.45 25.11 8.96
C GLN A 67 14.33 26.35 8.67
N GLU A 68 15.62 26.30 9.01
CA GLU A 68 16.58 27.37 8.72
C GLU A 68 17.08 27.36 7.26
N ILE A 69 16.81 26.30 6.49
CA ILE A 69 16.91 26.38 5.03
C ILE A 69 15.85 27.39 4.61
N PRO A 70 16.21 28.50 3.93
CA PRO A 70 15.23 29.45 3.45
C PRO A 70 14.37 28.74 2.42
N HIS A 71 13.25 28.16 2.86
CA HIS A 71 12.16 27.76 2.00
C HIS A 71 11.90 28.97 1.12
N ALA A 72 11.95 28.72 -0.18
CA ALA A 72 11.88 29.70 -1.24
C ALA A 72 10.97 30.87 -0.85
N ARG A 73 11.49 32.09 -1.06
CA ARG A 73 10.70 33.32 -1.03
C ARG A 73 9.31 33.03 -1.64
N PRO A 74 8.22 33.60 -1.08
CA PRO A 74 6.86 33.40 -1.60
C PRO A 74 6.64 33.86 -3.06
N ASP A 75 7.70 34.31 -3.75
CA ASP A 75 7.71 34.69 -5.17
C ASP A 75 8.06 33.54 -6.13
N THR A 76 8.04 32.28 -5.68
CA THR A 76 8.02 31.15 -6.63
C THR A 76 6.63 31.07 -7.23
N LYS A 77 6.42 31.82 -8.32
CA LYS A 77 5.31 31.63 -9.25
C LYS A 77 5.28 30.15 -9.61
N THR A 78 4.37 29.43 -8.96
CA THR A 78 4.03 28.06 -9.33
C THR A 78 3.34 28.19 -10.67
N GLU A 79 4.10 28.00 -11.75
CA GLU A 79 3.52 27.80 -13.07
C GLU A 79 2.74 26.49 -12.99
N VAL A 80 1.44 26.62 -12.73
CA VAL A 80 0.49 25.52 -12.83
C VAL A 80 0.52 25.08 -14.28
N PHE A 81 1.24 23.99 -14.56
CA PHE A 81 1.11 23.29 -15.82
C PHE A 81 -0.31 22.71 -15.85
N ALA A 82 -1.22 23.43 -16.50
CA ALA A 82 -2.53 22.91 -16.83
C ALA A 82 -2.29 21.68 -17.73
N ALA A 83 -2.49 20.49 -17.16
CA ALA A 83 -2.53 19.27 -17.95
C ALA A 83 -3.80 19.32 -18.80
N ASP A 84 -3.69 19.89 -20.00
CA ASP A 84 -4.75 19.83 -20.99
C ASP A 84 -5.02 18.36 -21.31
N ASN A 85 -6.21 17.91 -20.91
CA ASN A 85 -6.89 16.70 -21.38
C ASN A 85 -6.34 15.35 -20.89
N PHE A 86 -6.16 15.16 -19.58
CA PHE A 86 -6.08 13.80 -19.04
C PHE A 86 -7.45 13.11 -19.11
N THR A 87 -7.68 12.32 -20.16
CA THR A 87 -8.83 11.41 -20.24
C THR A 87 -8.40 10.00 -19.89
N PHE A 88 -8.99 9.46 -18.82
CA PHE A 88 -8.75 8.10 -18.36
C PHE A 88 -9.87 7.19 -18.88
N ASN A 89 -9.56 6.37 -19.87
CA ASN A 89 -10.49 5.37 -20.39
C ASN A 89 -10.16 4.00 -19.77
N ILE A 90 -11.08 3.49 -18.95
CA ILE A 90 -11.03 2.11 -18.46
C ILE A 90 -11.82 1.24 -19.44
N GLU A 91 -11.13 0.34 -20.12
CA GLU A 91 -11.76 -0.73 -20.89
C GLU A 91 -12.16 -1.84 -19.91
N THR A 92 -13.47 -2.05 -19.73
CA THR A 92 -13.97 -3.13 -18.89
C THR A 92 -14.12 -4.41 -19.72
N PRO A 93 -13.61 -5.57 -19.25
CA PRO A 93 -13.80 -6.82 -19.98
C PRO A 93 -15.27 -7.24 -19.90
N SER A 94 -15.90 -7.45 -21.06
CA SER A 94 -17.22 -8.08 -21.13
C SER A 94 -17.06 -9.61 -21.10
N VAL A 95 -17.85 -10.27 -20.25
CA VAL A 95 -17.88 -11.73 -20.14
C VAL A 95 -19.14 -12.24 -20.83
N THR A 96 -18.98 -13.08 -21.85
CA THR A 96 -20.09 -13.80 -22.48
C THR A 96 -20.29 -15.14 -21.77
N ILE A 97 -21.41 -15.30 -21.06
CA ILE A 97 -21.76 -16.56 -20.41
C ILE A 97 -22.48 -17.46 -21.43
N HIS A 98 -21.88 -18.58 -21.78
CA HIS A 98 -22.56 -19.65 -22.53
C HIS A 98 -23.10 -20.70 -21.55
N THR A 99 -24.41 -20.91 -21.57
CA THR A 99 -25.04 -22.03 -20.85
C THR A 99 -25.01 -23.28 -21.73
N VAL A 100 -24.38 -24.35 -21.23
CA VAL A 100 -24.36 -25.66 -21.91
C VAL A 100 -25.30 -26.59 -21.16
N TYR A 101 -26.40 -26.99 -21.80
CA TYR A 101 -27.32 -27.99 -21.26
C TYR A 101 -26.88 -29.39 -21.69
N ASN A 102 -26.67 -30.29 -20.73
CA ASN A 102 -26.32 -31.69 -21.00
C ASN A 102 -27.60 -32.48 -21.34
N THR A 103 -27.82 -32.73 -22.62
CA THR A 103 -29.02 -33.44 -23.12
C THR A 103 -28.96 -34.96 -22.90
N LYS A 104 -27.87 -35.52 -22.35
CA LYS A 104 -27.72 -36.98 -22.20
C LYS A 104 -28.54 -37.60 -21.06
N ALA A 105 -29.15 -36.80 -20.18
CA ALA A 105 -29.95 -37.29 -19.05
C ALA A 105 -31.42 -37.58 -19.40
N LEU A 106 -31.93 -37.15 -20.57
CA LEU A 106 -33.36 -37.20 -20.91
C LEU A 106 -33.79 -38.49 -21.65
N GLN A 107 -32.84 -39.35 -22.03
CA GLN A 107 -33.13 -40.56 -22.82
C GLN A 107 -33.34 -41.83 -21.98
N GLN A 108 -33.16 -41.80 -20.66
CA GLN A 108 -33.14 -43.03 -19.84
C GLN A 108 -34.37 -43.31 -18.99
N ALA A 109 -35.44 -42.50 -19.08
CA ALA A 109 -36.61 -42.72 -18.24
C ALA A 109 -37.92 -42.52 -19.00
N LEU A 110 -38.31 -43.49 -19.83
CA LEU A 110 -39.70 -43.69 -20.26
C LEU A 110 -39.88 -45.16 -20.68
N PRO A 111 -40.38 -46.06 -19.80
CA PRO A 111 -40.87 -47.36 -20.24
C PRO A 111 -42.18 -47.17 -21.02
N LEU A 112 -42.15 -47.50 -22.31
CA LEU A 112 -43.28 -47.41 -23.24
C LEU A 112 -44.32 -48.50 -22.89
N HIS A 113 -45.27 -48.20 -22.00
CA HIS A 113 -46.39 -49.09 -21.70
C HIS A 113 -47.57 -48.75 -22.61
N SER A 114 -47.86 -49.64 -23.57
CA SER A 114 -49.03 -49.52 -24.47
C SER A 114 -50.30 -49.99 -23.76
N GLY A 115 -51.08 -49.05 -23.23
CA GLY A 115 -52.47 -49.26 -22.89
C GLY A 115 -53.36 -48.69 -24.00
N THR A 116 -54.12 -49.53 -24.69
CA THR A 116 -55.07 -49.11 -25.71
C THR A 116 -56.18 -48.24 -25.10
N ILE A 117 -56.28 -46.98 -25.52
CA ILE A 117 -57.31 -46.04 -25.08
C ILE A 117 -58.65 -46.44 -25.71
N PHE A 118 -59.60 -46.84 -24.86
CA PHE A 118 -60.96 -47.18 -25.26
C PHE A 118 -61.73 -45.91 -25.66
N HIS A 119 -62.39 -45.92 -26.82
CA HIS A 119 -63.27 -44.84 -27.28
C HIS A 119 -64.72 -45.35 -27.33
N PRO A 120 -65.69 -44.66 -26.72
CA PRO A 120 -67.10 -45.02 -26.83
C PRO A 120 -67.70 -44.61 -28.20
N PRO A 121 -68.77 -45.30 -28.66
CA PRO A 121 -69.35 -45.09 -29.97
C PRO A 121 -70.01 -43.71 -30.08
N GLN A 122 -69.80 -43.04 -31.21
CA GLN A 122 -70.47 -41.79 -31.56
C GLN A 122 -71.82 -42.09 -32.21
N ALA A 123 -72.86 -41.38 -31.76
CA ALA A 123 -74.20 -41.36 -32.35
C ALA A 123 -74.28 -40.39 -33.52
#